data_AF-A0A4Q1F714-F1
#
_entry.id   AF-A0A4Q1F714-F1
#
_cell.length_a   1.000
_cell.length_b   1.000
_cell.length_c   1.000
_cell.angle_alpha   90.00
_cell.angle_beta   90.00
_cell.angle_gamma   90.00
#
_symmetry.space_group_name_H-M   'P 1'
#
loop_
_entity.id
_entity.type
_entity.pdbx_description
1 polymer ?
#
loop_
_entity_poly.entity_id
_entity_poly.type
_entity_poly.pdbx_seq_one_letter_code
_entity_poly.pdbx_strand_id
1 'polypeptide(L)'
;MKFSKRIILVLIVLFSGCAFSQTTSKIIGEWSGIDSDGNQGKFIFTKDNYASLTISGEFIDGKKFIIRGGKNDSKSGELKYTIDYSKSPFTIDFIASIVENNKLIEKGRILGIIKFINDTKMLLAFSLSGKRDADFNGENMSTSMILTKIN
;
A
#
# COMPACT_ATOMS: atom_id res chain seq x y z
N MET A 1 35.66 -5.35 41.08
CA MET A 1 35.12 -5.81 39.78
C MET A 1 33.77 -6.57 39.82
N LYS A 2 32.97 -6.52 40.91
CA LYS A 2 31.66 -7.22 40.97
C LYS A 2 30.45 -6.33 40.64
N PHE A 3 30.60 -5.00 40.75
CA PHE A 3 29.51 -4.03 40.54
C PHE A 3 29.22 -3.76 39.05
N SER A 4 30.26 -3.79 38.20
CA SER A 4 30.14 -3.61 36.74
C SER A 4 29.34 -4.72 36.05
N LYS A 5 29.42 -5.96 36.55
CA LYS A 5 28.66 -7.10 35.98
C LYS A 5 27.14 -6.95 36.17
N ARG A 6 26.70 -6.30 37.25
CA ARG A 6 25.26 -6.09 37.54
C ARG A 6 24.66 -4.98 36.66
N ILE A 7 25.44 -3.94 36.36
CA ILE A 7 25.03 -2.84 35.47
C ILE A 7 24.88 -3.33 34.02
N ILE A 8 25.79 -4.19 33.56
CA ILE A 8 25.71 -4.80 32.22
C ILE A 8 24.45 -5.67 32.08
N LEU A 9 24.07 -6.39 33.14
CA LEU A 9 22.85 -7.21 33.13
C LEU A 9 21.58 -6.35 32.99
N VAL A 10 21.52 -5.19 33.65
CA VAL A 10 20.39 -4.26 33.54
C VAL A 10 20.31 -3.62 32.14
N LEU A 11 21.45 -3.30 31.53
CA LEU A 11 21.50 -2.77 30.16
C LEU A 11 21.02 -3.77 29.10
N ILE A 12 21.30 -5.07 29.25
CA ILE A 12 20.83 -6.12 28.33
C ILE A 12 19.30 -6.31 28.43
N VAL A 13 18.74 -6.22 29.64
CA VAL A 13 17.28 -6.32 29.85
C VAL A 13 16.55 -5.11 29.25
N LEU A 14 17.12 -3.91 29.36
CA LEU A 14 16.53 -2.69 28.76
C LEU A 14 16.57 -2.71 27.22
N PHE A 15 17.62 -3.30 26.62
CA PHE A 15 17.72 -3.42 25.15
C PHE A 15 16.77 -4.46 24.54
N SER A 16 16.31 -5.43 25.34
CA SER A 16 15.38 -6.48 24.89
C SER A 16 13.93 -5.99 24.76
N GLY A 17 13.62 -4.79 25.28
CA GLY A 17 12.29 -4.17 25.20
C GLY A 17 11.94 -3.56 23.83
N CYS A 18 12.92 -3.42 22.93
CA CYS A 18 12.69 -2.99 21.55
C CYS A 18 12.42 -4.19 20.62
N ALA A 19 11.71 -5.21 21.12
CA ALA A 19 11.11 -6.19 20.24
C ALA A 19 10.08 -5.46 19.36
N PHE A 20 10.48 -5.23 18.11
CA PHE A 20 9.64 -4.68 17.05
C PHE A 20 8.21 -5.19 17.20
N SER A 21 7.27 -4.28 17.42
CA SER A 21 5.86 -4.55 17.15
C SER A 21 5.76 -4.83 15.66
N GLN A 22 5.94 -6.10 15.27
CA GLN A 22 5.61 -6.60 13.95
C GLN A 22 4.09 -6.63 13.88
N THR A 23 3.48 -5.45 13.87
CA THR A 23 2.11 -5.30 13.41
C THR A 23 2.18 -5.69 11.94
N THR A 24 1.86 -6.95 11.65
CA THR A 24 1.55 -7.39 10.29
C THR A 24 0.59 -6.34 9.75
N SER A 25 1.04 -5.59 8.74
CA SER A 25 0.32 -4.43 8.23
C SER A 25 -1.12 -4.86 7.93
N LYS A 26 -2.12 -4.21 8.56
CA LYS A 26 -3.55 -4.59 8.45
C LYS A 26 -4.02 -4.71 7.01
N ILE A 27 -3.31 -4.06 6.07
CA ILE A 27 -3.61 -4.06 4.65
C ILE A 27 -3.27 -5.37 3.93
N ILE A 28 -2.39 -6.21 4.48
CA ILE A 28 -1.92 -7.41 3.77
C ILE A 28 -3.08 -8.37 3.50
N GLY A 29 -3.19 -8.82 2.24
CA GLY A 29 -4.22 -9.75 1.77
C GLY A 29 -4.90 -9.29 0.49
N GLU A 30 -5.93 -10.04 0.12
CA GLU A 30 -6.80 -9.72 -1.01
C GLU A 30 -8.03 -8.94 -0.53
N TRP A 31 -8.44 -7.97 -1.32
CA TRP A 31 -9.56 -7.09 -1.06
C TRP A 31 -10.39 -6.92 -2.33
N SER A 32 -11.71 -6.85 -2.16
CA SER A 32 -12.65 -6.58 -3.24
C SER A 32 -13.57 -5.45 -2.84
N GLY A 33 -13.88 -4.56 -3.78
CA GLY A 33 -14.91 -3.54 -3.61
C GLY A 33 -15.64 -3.29 -4.92
N ILE A 34 -16.64 -2.43 -4.86
CA ILE A 34 -17.38 -1.96 -6.02
C ILE A 34 -17.15 -0.45 -6.10
N ASP A 35 -16.71 0.05 -7.25
CA ASP A 35 -16.54 1.50 -7.46
C ASP A 35 -17.90 2.20 -7.59
N SER A 36 -17.89 3.53 -7.69
CA SER A 36 -19.09 4.33 -7.89
C SER A 36 -19.86 3.97 -9.17
N ASP A 37 -19.16 3.40 -10.15
CA ASP A 37 -19.70 3.04 -11.47
C ASP A 37 -20.21 1.58 -11.51
N GLY A 38 -20.15 0.87 -10.38
CA GLY A 38 -20.62 -0.50 -10.25
C GLY A 38 -19.62 -1.57 -10.66
N ASN A 39 -18.37 -1.22 -11.00
CA ASN A 39 -17.35 -2.17 -11.39
C ASN A 39 -16.68 -2.79 -10.17
N GLN A 40 -16.42 -4.10 -10.26
CA GLN A 40 -15.69 -4.81 -9.22
C GLN A 40 -14.20 -4.47 -9.29
N GLY A 41 -13.69 -3.80 -8.24
CA GLY A 41 -12.27 -3.60 -8.01
C GLY A 41 -11.68 -4.75 -7.21
N LYS A 42 -10.57 -5.32 -7.66
CA LYS A 42 -9.73 -6.26 -6.88
C LYS A 42 -8.43 -5.56 -6.50
N PHE A 43 -7.98 -5.73 -5.27
CA PHE A 43 -6.70 -5.22 -4.75
C PHE A 43 -5.99 -6.31 -3.95
N ILE A 44 -4.72 -6.53 -4.21
CA ILE A 44 -3.88 -7.52 -3.51
C ILE A 44 -2.65 -6.80 -2.99
N PHE A 45 -2.43 -6.86 -1.67
CA PHE A 45 -1.27 -6.26 -1.02
C PHE A 45 -0.40 -7.37 -0.41
N THR A 46 0.84 -7.46 -0.86
CA THR A 46 1.78 -8.51 -0.43
C THR A 46 2.81 -7.98 0.58
N LYS A 47 3.37 -8.89 1.39
CA LYS A 47 4.33 -8.53 2.46
C LYS A 47 5.63 -7.89 1.95
N ASP A 48 5.98 -8.14 0.69
CA ASP A 48 7.13 -7.55 -0.02
C ASP A 48 6.79 -6.21 -0.71
N ASN A 49 5.68 -5.57 -0.30
CA ASN A 49 5.22 -4.25 -0.74
C ASN A 49 4.80 -4.16 -2.22
N TYR A 50 4.36 -5.27 -2.82
CA TYR A 50 3.73 -5.25 -4.14
C TYR A 50 2.23 -5.08 -4.03
N ALA A 51 1.66 -4.33 -4.97
CA ALA A 51 0.23 -4.13 -5.11
C ALA A 51 -0.22 -4.61 -6.47
N SER A 52 -1.18 -5.54 -6.52
CA SER A 52 -1.88 -5.92 -7.76
C SER A 52 -3.29 -5.39 -7.70
N LEU A 53 -3.79 -4.78 -8.78
CA LEU A 53 -5.14 -4.22 -8.77
C LEU A 53 -5.81 -4.18 -10.14
N THR A 54 -7.14 -4.10 -10.13
CA THR A 54 -7.94 -3.89 -11.34
C THR A 54 -8.03 -2.41 -11.67
N ILE A 55 -7.56 -2.01 -12.86
CA ILE A 55 -7.73 -0.66 -13.40
C ILE A 55 -8.48 -0.79 -14.73
N SER A 56 -9.57 -0.04 -14.90
CA SER A 56 -10.36 -0.02 -16.16
C SER A 56 -10.78 -1.42 -16.64
N GLY A 57 -11.05 -2.33 -15.69
CA GLY A 57 -11.45 -3.73 -15.98
C GLY A 57 -10.30 -4.70 -16.28
N GLU A 58 -9.06 -4.22 -16.40
CA GLU A 58 -7.88 -5.08 -16.57
C GLU A 58 -7.18 -5.32 -15.22
N PHE A 59 -6.86 -6.58 -14.93
CA PHE A 59 -6.09 -6.94 -13.73
C PHE A 59 -4.60 -6.79 -14.00
N ILE A 60 -3.94 -5.96 -13.18
CA ILE A 60 -2.49 -5.73 -13.23
C ILE A 60 -1.83 -6.52 -12.10
N ASP A 61 -0.98 -7.48 -12.45
CA ASP A 61 -0.08 -8.12 -11.47
C ASP A 61 1.07 -7.18 -11.13
N GLY A 62 1.12 -6.73 -9.88
CA GLY A 62 2.11 -5.76 -9.42
C GLY A 62 3.54 -6.26 -9.47
N LYS A 63 3.78 -7.58 -9.39
CA LYS A 63 5.16 -8.10 -9.45
C LYS A 63 5.77 -7.99 -10.82
N LYS A 64 4.95 -8.16 -11.86
CA LYS A 64 5.38 -8.05 -13.24
C LYS A 64 4.16 -7.92 -14.15
N PHE A 65 4.11 -6.86 -14.92
CA PHE A 65 3.13 -6.70 -15.99
C PHE A 65 3.78 -6.15 -17.26
N ILE A 66 3.14 -6.33 -18.41
CA ILE A 66 3.58 -5.73 -19.66
C ILE A 66 2.74 -4.48 -19.90
N ILE A 67 3.40 -3.34 -20.05
CA ILE A 67 2.73 -2.07 -20.38
C ILE A 67 2.24 -2.15 -21.81
N ARG A 68 0.96 -1.81 -22.02
CA ARG A 68 0.35 -1.73 -23.34
C ARG A 68 0.08 -0.27 -23.69
N GLY A 69 0.61 0.17 -24.82
CA GLY A 69 0.46 1.53 -25.35
C GLY A 69 1.35 2.58 -24.68
N GLY A 70 1.30 3.78 -25.24
CA GLY A 70 2.09 4.92 -24.77
C GLY A 70 3.60 4.78 -24.98
N LYS A 71 4.37 5.65 -24.32
CA LYS A 71 5.85 5.74 -24.49
C LYS A 71 6.62 4.53 -23.96
N ASN A 72 6.00 3.73 -23.09
CA ASN A 72 6.62 2.56 -22.45
C ASN A 72 6.00 1.24 -22.93
N ASP A 73 5.33 1.24 -24.09
CA ASP A 73 4.74 0.04 -24.67
C ASP A 73 5.73 -1.14 -24.73
N SER A 74 5.22 -2.34 -24.47
CA SER A 74 5.97 -3.60 -24.42
C SER A 74 7.05 -3.70 -23.34
N LYS A 75 7.23 -2.69 -22.48
CA LYS A 75 8.16 -2.77 -21.34
C LYS A 75 7.54 -3.49 -20.14
N SER A 76 8.41 -4.14 -19.36
CA SER A 76 8.02 -4.74 -18.08
C SER A 76 7.85 -3.66 -17.02
N GLY A 77 6.70 -3.66 -16.35
CA GLY A 77 6.39 -2.81 -15.22
C GLY A 77 6.31 -3.57 -13.89
N GLU A 78 6.49 -2.85 -12.79
CA GLU A 78 6.20 -3.29 -11.43
C GLU A 78 5.34 -2.22 -10.72
N LEU A 79 4.48 -2.67 -9.82
CA LEU A 79 3.63 -1.82 -8.99
C LEU A 79 3.86 -2.15 -7.52
N LYS A 80 4.47 -1.21 -6.81
CA LYS A 80 4.68 -1.28 -5.37
C LYS A 80 3.73 -0.37 -4.62
N TYR A 81 3.65 -0.53 -3.31
CA TYR A 81 2.94 0.41 -2.46
C TYR A 81 3.72 0.76 -1.20
N THR A 82 3.42 1.93 -0.63
CA THR A 82 3.90 2.35 0.70
C THR A 82 2.78 2.99 1.48
N ILE A 83 2.75 2.79 2.80
CA ILE A 83 1.74 3.38 3.69
C ILE A 83 2.41 4.15 4.81
N ASP A 84 1.93 5.37 5.05
CA ASP A 84 2.30 6.15 6.23
C ASP A 84 1.20 6.02 7.30
N TYR A 85 1.49 5.20 8.31
CA TYR A 85 0.61 4.98 9.46
C TYR A 85 0.65 6.12 10.49
N SER A 86 1.50 7.13 10.31
CA SER A 86 1.56 8.29 11.21
C SER A 86 0.50 9.36 10.89
N LYS A 87 -0.18 9.24 9.75
CA LYS A 87 -1.21 10.19 9.28
C LYS A 87 -2.62 9.71 9.64
N SER A 88 -3.57 10.63 9.69
CA SER A 88 -4.99 10.32 9.85
C SER A 88 -5.81 11.14 8.86
N PRO A 89 -6.46 10.51 7.86
CA PRO A 89 -6.37 9.08 7.50
C PRO A 89 -4.95 8.67 7.09
N PHE A 90 -4.66 7.35 7.09
CA PHE A 90 -3.37 6.85 6.62
C PHE A 90 -3.20 7.17 5.14
N THR A 91 -2.00 7.53 4.71
CA THR A 91 -1.74 7.78 3.28
C THR A 91 -1.17 6.53 2.63
N ILE A 92 -1.61 6.22 1.42
CA ILE A 92 -1.07 5.13 0.59
C ILE A 92 -0.58 5.69 -0.74
N ASP A 93 0.58 5.22 -1.19
CA ASP A 93 1.13 5.53 -2.50
C ASP A 93 1.28 4.25 -3.29
N PHE A 94 0.74 4.19 -4.50
CA PHE A 94 1.06 3.15 -5.48
C PHE A 94 2.16 3.66 -6.40
N ILE A 95 3.28 2.95 -6.47
CA ILE A 95 4.50 3.38 -7.14
C ILE A 95 4.69 2.53 -8.39
N ALA A 96 4.42 3.12 -9.55
CA ALA A 96 4.58 2.47 -10.84
C ALA A 96 6.00 2.64 -11.35
N SER A 97 6.66 1.54 -11.67
CA SER A 97 8.04 1.54 -12.18
C SER A 97 8.16 0.66 -13.41
N ILE A 98 9.20 0.90 -14.20
CA ILE A 98 9.57 0.02 -15.32
C ILE A 98 10.96 -0.53 -15.15
N VAL A 99 11.21 -1.68 -15.76
CA VAL A 99 12.54 -2.27 -15.82
C VAL A 99 13.26 -1.74 -17.05
N GLU A 100 14.33 -0.97 -16.84
CA GLU A 100 15.24 -0.48 -17.89
C GLU A 100 16.67 -0.83 -17.50
N ASN A 101 17.41 -1.55 -18.36
CA ASN A 101 18.79 -1.97 -18.10
C ASN A 101 18.98 -2.68 -16.75
N ASN A 102 18.08 -3.62 -16.41
CA ASN A 102 18.02 -4.35 -15.14
C ASN A 102 17.89 -3.46 -13.90
N LYS A 103 17.41 -2.22 -14.06
CA LYS A 103 17.11 -1.30 -12.97
C LYS A 103 15.63 -0.96 -12.96
N LEU A 104 15.07 -0.87 -11.76
CA LEU A 104 13.72 -0.39 -11.57
C LEU A 104 13.72 1.15 -11.60
N ILE A 105 13.04 1.74 -12.57
CA ILE A 105 12.93 3.18 -12.74
C ILE A 105 11.49 3.60 -12.45
N GLU A 106 11.27 4.33 -11.36
CA GLU A 106 9.98 4.91 -11.02
C GLU A 106 9.51 5.84 -12.15
N LYS A 107 8.26 5.69 -12.59
CA LYS A 107 7.65 6.53 -13.64
C LYS A 107 6.50 7.38 -13.11
N GLY A 108 5.99 7.08 -11.92
CA GLY A 108 4.99 7.90 -11.27
C GLY A 108 4.38 7.23 -10.05
N ARG A 109 3.53 8.00 -9.36
CA ARG A 109 2.77 7.53 -8.20
C ARG A 109 1.30 7.87 -8.33
N ILE A 110 0.45 6.97 -7.87
CA ILE A 110 -0.95 7.23 -7.60
C ILE A 110 -1.07 7.43 -6.10
N LEU A 111 -1.52 8.63 -5.71
CA LEU A 111 -1.60 9.01 -4.30
C LEU A 111 -3.01 8.75 -3.78
N GLY A 112 -3.11 8.22 -2.57
CA GLY A 112 -4.37 7.94 -1.93
C GLY A 112 -4.33 7.99 -0.42
N ILE A 113 -5.50 7.73 0.15
CA ILE A 113 -5.75 7.63 1.58
C ILE A 113 -6.53 6.35 1.88
N ILE A 114 -6.29 5.78 3.05
CA ILE A 114 -7.01 4.62 3.55
C ILE A 114 -7.48 4.84 4.99
N LYS A 115 -8.63 4.26 5.31
CA LYS A 115 -9.15 4.19 6.67
C LYS A 115 -9.73 2.81 6.93
N PHE A 116 -9.14 2.07 7.85
CA PHE A 116 -9.72 0.80 8.29
C PHE A 116 -10.99 1.08 9.10
N ILE A 117 -12.11 0.51 8.66
CA ILE A 117 -13.37 0.52 9.42
C ILE A 117 -13.30 -0.57 10.49
N ASN A 118 -12.80 -1.75 10.11
CA ASN A 118 -12.51 -2.88 10.98
C ASN A 118 -11.46 -3.78 10.28
N ASP A 119 -11.25 -5.00 10.77
CA ASP A 119 -10.22 -5.90 10.24
C ASP A 119 -10.57 -6.52 8.87
N THR A 120 -11.84 -6.45 8.44
CA THR A 120 -12.32 -6.98 7.16
C THR A 120 -12.82 -5.90 6.20
N LYS A 121 -12.87 -4.63 6.61
CA LYS A 121 -13.36 -3.52 5.79
C LYS A 121 -12.46 -2.29 5.90
N MET A 122 -12.12 -1.69 4.75
CA MET A 122 -11.43 -0.41 4.68
C MET A 122 -12.04 0.51 3.63
N LEU A 123 -11.94 1.81 3.86
CA LEU A 123 -12.16 2.84 2.85
C LEU A 123 -10.83 3.08 2.12
N LEU A 124 -10.91 3.19 0.80
CA LEU A 124 -9.82 3.60 -0.07
C LEU A 124 -10.31 4.74 -0.96
N ALA A 125 -9.55 5.82 -1.02
CA ALA A 125 -9.69 6.85 -2.05
C ALA A 125 -8.32 7.11 -2.68
N PHE A 126 -8.26 7.26 -3.99
CA PHE A 126 -7.04 7.61 -4.71
C PHE A 126 -7.37 8.48 -5.91
N SER A 127 -6.41 9.30 -6.33
CA SER A 127 -6.58 10.18 -7.49
C SER A 127 -5.54 9.91 -8.56
N LEU A 128 -6.01 9.81 -9.81
CA LEU A 128 -5.16 9.80 -10.99
C LEU A 128 -4.65 11.21 -11.36
N SER A 129 -5.20 12.26 -10.75
CA SER A 129 -4.77 13.65 -10.99
C SER A 129 -3.43 14.00 -10.31
N GLY A 130 -2.90 13.11 -9.47
CA GLY A 130 -1.68 13.33 -8.69
C GLY A 130 -1.87 14.18 -7.43
N LYS A 131 -3.10 14.60 -7.11
CA LYS A 131 -3.44 15.23 -5.83
C LYS A 131 -3.96 14.20 -4.84
N ARG A 132 -3.46 14.23 -3.61
CA ARG A 132 -3.97 13.39 -2.52
C ARG A 132 -5.07 14.13 -1.78
N ASP A 133 -6.17 13.44 -1.51
CA ASP A 133 -7.22 13.93 -0.62
C ASP A 133 -6.72 14.06 0.81
N ALA A 134 -7.18 15.11 1.50
CA ALA A 134 -6.82 15.32 2.90
C ALA A 134 -7.61 14.40 3.84
N ASP A 135 -8.86 14.09 3.48
CA ASP A 135 -9.79 13.31 4.28
C ASP A 135 -10.89 12.65 3.41
N PHE A 136 -11.80 11.94 4.08
CA PHE A 136 -12.96 11.28 3.47
C PHE A 136 -14.24 12.12 3.63
N ASN A 137 -14.22 13.40 3.25
CA ASN A 137 -15.38 14.30 3.33
C ASN A 137 -15.78 14.85 1.94
N GLY A 138 -17.04 15.26 1.81
CA GLY A 138 -17.54 15.96 0.62
C GLY A 138 -17.48 15.12 -0.65
N GLU A 139 -16.97 15.71 -1.74
CA GLU A 139 -16.86 15.07 -3.05
C GLU A 139 -16.00 13.79 -3.01
N ASN A 140 -14.96 13.75 -2.18
CA ASN A 140 -14.03 12.61 -2.07
C ASN A 140 -14.72 11.35 -1.55
N MET A 141 -15.81 11.51 -0.79
CA MET A 141 -16.60 10.38 -0.30
C MET A 141 -17.34 9.69 -1.45
N SER A 142 -17.76 10.43 -2.48
CA SER A 142 -18.43 9.86 -3.67
C SER A 142 -17.50 9.05 -4.57
N THR A 143 -16.20 9.34 -4.54
CA THR A 143 -15.17 8.60 -5.30
C THR A 143 -14.43 7.57 -4.45
N SER A 144 -14.79 7.44 -3.17
CA SER A 144 -14.19 6.45 -2.27
C SER A 144 -14.84 5.07 -2.45
N MET A 145 -14.02 4.02 -2.29
CA MET A 145 -14.46 2.63 -2.39
C MET A 145 -14.38 1.97 -1.01
N ILE A 146 -15.43 1.23 -0.64
CA ILE A 146 -15.36 0.29 0.48
C ILE A 146 -14.79 -1.03 -0.05
N LEU A 147 -13.63 -1.39 0.47
CA LEU A 147 -12.96 -2.65 0.22
C LEU A 147 -13.26 -3.64 1.34
N THR A 148 -13.68 -4.84 0.97
CA THR A 148 -13.89 -5.98 1.87
C THR A 148 -12.80 -7.02 1.65
N LYS A 149 -12.20 -7.49 2.73
CA LYS A 149 -11.16 -8.51 2.70
C LYS A 149 -11.74 -9.84 2.20
N ILE A 150 -11.04 -10.47 1.26
CA ILE A 150 -11.34 -11.81 0.78
C ILE A 150 -10.51 -12.77 1.64
N ASN A 151 -11.20 -13.72 2.31
CA ASN A 151 -10.63 -14.64 3.28
C ASN A 151 -9.40 -15.40 2.78
#